data_AF-A0A7J2ZIB3-F1
#
_entry.id   AF-A0A7J2ZIB3-F1
#
_cell.length_a   1.000
_cell.length_b   1.000
_cell.length_c   1.000
_cell.angle_alpha   90.00
_cell.angle_beta   90.00
_cell.angle_gamma   90.00
#
_symmetry.space_group_name_H-M   'P 1'
#
loop_
_entity.id
_entity.type
_entity.pdbx_description
1 polymer ?
#
loop_
_entity_poly.entity_id
_entity_poly.type
_entity_poly.pdbx_seq_one_letter_code
_entity_poly.pdbx_strand_id
1 'polypeptide(L)'
;MMLETHGEVCRLGYLRLIASIAKGNGTTSELSPDFMASILEDAVKKSEMVSNHSPRPDVIGLIRSRVTARNYVTLARGLKILDIYGRGLDVNGLIYTSLRSSSKFDAFLRGETSLTHRDLIMLNQVEKFFFLYVVATQDYLVMPGLIKWLCSQSTFTRMEGMNYIMEELYPQALKILSMTANKKRRAEIMAKLEEATRYREQRLKYASKTEWIRSSLYAKYRHVAPPRLEWLVDLDILERQGRGRYVVTDLLKNYKDLFTRTLGYSPTSIAHQLFTNIAPLYASYAGKPNRQTIIAELLNSFHTLSNQERRPVKMQLLEIVTSFRLLENNHLSTPKNVHEAINSLAVVYPDRIFISPGMDEELYITRIDLDLKEINTQL
;
A
#
# COMPACT_ATOMS: atom_id res chain seq x y z
N MET A 1 4.92 7.36 7.50
CA MET A 1 3.68 8.14 7.35
C MET A 1 3.87 9.25 6.34
N MET A 2 2.94 9.42 5.40
CA MET A 2 3.05 10.38 4.29
C MET A 2 2.10 11.56 4.49
N LEU A 3 2.62 12.78 4.68
CA LEU A 3 1.77 13.99 4.68
C LEU A 3 1.57 14.56 3.29
N GLU A 4 2.67 14.62 2.54
CA GLU A 4 2.73 15.21 1.22
C GLU A 4 3.11 14.14 0.19
N THR A 5 2.48 14.23 -0.97
CA THR A 5 2.72 13.34 -2.11
C THR A 5 2.91 14.18 -3.37
N HIS A 6 3.26 13.59 -4.51
CA HIS A 6 3.25 14.34 -5.77
C HIS A 6 1.87 14.27 -6.43
N GLY A 7 1.38 15.36 -7.03
CA GLY A 7 0.03 15.40 -7.62
C GLY A 7 -0.16 14.56 -8.89
N GLU A 8 0.88 13.81 -9.29
CA GLU A 8 0.91 12.96 -10.47
C GLU A 8 0.93 11.47 -10.10
N VAL A 9 1.16 11.11 -8.83
CA VAL A 9 1.25 9.71 -8.40
C VAL A 9 -0.13 9.13 -8.09
N CYS A 10 -1.01 9.16 -9.07
CA CYS A 10 -2.44 8.84 -8.92
C CYS A 10 -2.80 7.35 -9.13
N ARG A 11 -1.82 6.48 -9.42
CA ARG A 11 -2.05 5.07 -9.77
C ARG A 11 -1.20 4.10 -8.95
N LEU A 12 -1.80 3.34 -8.06
CA LEU A 12 -1.11 2.38 -7.20
C LEU A 12 -0.48 1.23 -7.98
N GLY A 13 -1.04 0.87 -9.13
CA GLY A 13 -0.57 -0.26 -9.96
C GLY A 13 0.91 -0.23 -10.29
N TYR A 14 1.50 0.95 -10.53
CA TYR A 14 2.93 1.10 -10.85
C TYR A 14 3.85 0.67 -9.70
N LEU A 15 3.38 0.72 -8.45
CA LEU A 15 4.18 0.35 -7.28
C LEU A 15 4.57 -1.13 -7.30
N ARG A 16 3.76 -1.97 -7.96
CA ARG A 16 4.03 -3.40 -8.17
C ARG A 16 5.31 -3.61 -8.99
N LEU A 17 5.43 -2.87 -10.09
CA LEU A 17 6.59 -2.93 -10.96
C LEU A 17 7.84 -2.39 -10.25
N ILE A 18 7.71 -1.35 -9.44
CA ILE A 18 8.82 -0.82 -8.62
C ILE A 18 9.34 -1.87 -7.64
N ALA A 19 8.44 -2.61 -6.98
CA ALA A 19 8.83 -3.69 -6.09
C ALA A 19 9.61 -4.80 -6.85
N SER A 20 9.14 -5.19 -8.04
CA SER A 20 9.86 -6.15 -8.88
C SER A 20 11.21 -5.64 -9.38
N ILE A 21 11.34 -4.35 -9.73
CA ILE A 21 12.63 -3.73 -10.08
C ILE A 21 13.61 -3.84 -8.91
N ALA A 22 13.18 -3.51 -7.70
CA ALA A 22 14.02 -3.59 -6.51
C ALA A 22 14.43 -5.03 -6.18
N LYS A 23 13.51 -6.00 -6.31
CA LYS A 23 13.81 -7.44 -6.12
C LYS A 23 14.86 -7.95 -7.12
N GLY A 24 14.68 -7.66 -8.41
CA GLY A 24 15.54 -8.18 -9.48
C GLY A 24 16.97 -7.63 -9.48
N ASN A 25 17.18 -6.46 -8.91
CA ASN A 25 18.49 -5.79 -8.87
C ASN A 25 19.23 -6.00 -7.53
N GLY A 26 18.69 -6.81 -6.61
CA GLY A 26 19.35 -7.27 -5.39
C GLY A 26 19.88 -6.19 -4.45
N THR A 27 20.65 -6.60 -3.45
CA THR A 27 21.41 -5.73 -2.52
C THR A 27 22.73 -5.24 -3.09
N THR A 28 23.00 -5.47 -4.39
CA THR A 28 24.18 -4.92 -5.06
C THR A 28 24.16 -3.41 -4.98
N SER A 29 25.27 -2.85 -4.51
CA SER A 29 25.42 -1.44 -4.20
C SER A 29 25.01 -0.57 -5.40
N GLU A 30 23.99 0.26 -5.16
CA GLU A 30 23.60 1.44 -5.95
C GLU A 30 22.41 1.31 -6.93
N LEU A 31 21.31 0.69 -6.49
CA LEU A 31 19.97 1.10 -6.95
C LEU A 31 19.69 2.55 -6.49
N SER A 32 20.13 3.54 -7.25
CA SER A 32 19.74 4.92 -7.01
C SER A 32 18.26 5.12 -7.38
N PRO A 33 17.52 6.02 -6.71
CA PRO A 33 16.16 6.37 -7.10
C PRO A 33 16.02 6.79 -8.57
N ASP A 34 17.05 7.42 -9.13
CA ASP A 34 17.09 7.83 -10.53
C ASP A 34 17.26 6.65 -11.49
N PHE A 35 18.07 5.66 -11.11
CA PHE A 35 18.22 4.44 -11.89
C PHE A 35 16.90 3.66 -11.94
N MET A 36 16.23 3.47 -10.80
CA MET A 36 14.91 2.84 -10.76
C MET A 36 13.86 3.63 -11.55
N ALA A 37 13.88 4.96 -11.49
CA ALA A 37 12.99 5.80 -12.26
C ALA A 37 13.21 5.62 -13.78
N SER A 38 14.47 5.46 -14.22
CA SER A 38 14.78 5.17 -15.63
C SER A 38 14.23 3.81 -16.06
N ILE A 39 14.47 2.75 -15.28
CA ILE A 39 13.95 1.41 -15.60
C ILE A 39 12.41 1.44 -15.65
N LEU A 40 11.76 2.10 -14.69
CA LEU A 40 10.32 2.24 -14.65
C LEU A 40 9.77 2.98 -15.87
N GLU A 41 10.39 4.10 -16.26
CA GLU A 41 10.02 4.85 -17.46
C GLU A 41 10.13 3.99 -18.72
N ASP A 42 11.25 3.29 -18.89
CA ASP A 42 11.51 2.45 -20.07
C ASP A 42 10.53 1.27 -20.13
N ALA A 43 10.21 0.66 -18.98
CA ALA A 43 9.24 -0.41 -18.88
C ALA A 43 7.82 0.07 -19.25
N VAL A 44 7.43 1.30 -18.86
CA VAL A 44 6.16 1.89 -19.27
C VAL A 44 6.14 2.16 -20.77
N LYS A 45 7.20 2.74 -21.35
CA LYS A 45 7.31 2.95 -22.80
C LYS A 45 7.17 1.65 -23.59
N LYS A 46 7.84 0.58 -23.15
CA LYS A 46 7.70 -0.76 -23.74
C LYS A 46 6.24 -1.23 -23.72
N SER A 47 5.53 -1.04 -22.62
CA SER A 47 4.11 -1.45 -22.50
C SER A 47 3.16 -0.66 -23.42
N GLU A 48 3.48 0.61 -23.70
CA GLU A 48 2.70 1.46 -24.60
C GLU A 48 2.85 1.03 -26.06
N MET A 49 4.05 0.59 -26.45
CA MET A 49 4.32 0.03 -27.78
C MET A 49 3.52 -1.25 -28.04
N VAL A 50 3.29 -2.07 -27.01
CA VAL A 50 2.50 -3.32 -27.12
C VAL A 50 1.01 -3.02 -27.36
N SER A 51 0.47 -1.95 -26.78
CA SER A 51 -0.96 -1.69 -26.85
C SER A 51 -1.49 -1.24 -28.22
N ASN A 52 -0.63 -0.85 -29.18
CA ASN A 52 -0.97 -0.25 -30.49
C ASN A 52 -1.98 0.92 -30.44
N HIS A 53 -2.38 1.33 -29.24
CA HIS A 53 -3.33 2.38 -28.93
C HIS A 53 -2.65 3.22 -27.86
N SER A 54 -2.53 4.51 -28.13
CA SER A 54 -2.13 5.46 -27.09
C SER A 54 -3.08 5.29 -25.89
N PRO A 55 -2.58 5.33 -24.64
CA PRO A 55 -3.45 5.35 -23.46
C PRO A 55 -4.55 6.40 -23.69
N ARG A 56 -5.80 6.04 -23.41
CA ARG A 56 -6.90 7.00 -23.60
C ARG A 56 -6.55 8.30 -22.85
N PRO A 57 -6.78 9.47 -23.45
CA PRO A 57 -6.30 10.75 -22.92
C PRO A 57 -6.89 11.12 -21.54
N ASP A 58 -7.87 10.36 -21.04
CA ASP A 58 -8.56 10.53 -19.76
C ASP A 58 -7.92 9.75 -18.58
N VAL A 59 -6.93 8.88 -18.84
CA VAL A 59 -6.22 8.18 -17.76
C VAL A 59 -5.27 9.16 -17.06
N ILE A 60 -5.53 9.43 -15.77
CA ILE A 60 -4.69 10.29 -14.92
C ILE A 60 -3.60 9.45 -14.25
N GLY A 61 -2.46 10.08 -13.96
CA GLY A 61 -1.34 9.47 -13.25
C GLY A 61 -0.43 8.63 -14.13
N LEU A 62 -0.42 8.90 -15.44
CA LEU A 62 0.47 8.20 -16.36
C LEU A 62 1.91 8.63 -16.16
N ILE A 63 2.83 7.67 -16.21
CA ILE A 63 4.27 7.94 -16.26
C ILE A 63 4.61 8.37 -17.69
N ARG A 64 4.86 9.66 -17.88
CA ARG A 64 5.18 10.26 -19.20
C ARG A 64 6.64 10.69 -19.33
N SER A 65 7.35 10.70 -18.21
CA SER A 65 8.75 11.15 -18.14
C SER A 65 9.44 10.56 -16.93
N ARG A 66 10.77 10.61 -16.93
CA ARG A 66 11.60 10.26 -15.78
C ARG A 66 11.20 10.98 -14.49
N VAL A 67 10.77 12.24 -14.59
CA VAL A 67 10.32 13.04 -13.42
C VAL A 67 9.10 12.38 -12.78
N THR A 68 8.09 12.02 -13.59
CA THR A 68 6.89 11.33 -13.08
C THR A 68 7.24 9.95 -12.51
N ALA A 69 8.16 9.21 -13.13
CA ALA A 69 8.64 7.92 -12.62
C ALA A 69 9.34 8.07 -11.26
N ARG A 70 10.19 9.10 -11.09
CA ARG A 70 10.88 9.41 -9.82
C ARG A 70 9.89 9.79 -8.72
N ASN A 71 8.80 10.47 -9.05
CA ASN A 71 7.73 10.74 -8.11
C ASN A 71 7.08 9.44 -7.60
N TYR A 72 6.86 8.45 -8.48
CA TYR A 72 6.37 7.13 -8.08
C TYR A 72 7.36 6.34 -7.22
N VAL A 73 8.66 6.40 -7.53
CA VAL A 73 9.71 5.82 -6.67
C VAL A 73 9.70 6.47 -5.28
N THR A 74 9.47 7.78 -5.21
CA THR A 74 9.36 8.52 -3.93
C THR A 74 8.11 8.10 -3.15
N LEU A 75 6.97 7.91 -3.84
CA LEU A 75 5.75 7.36 -3.24
C LEU A 75 6.00 5.94 -2.70
N ALA A 76 6.69 5.07 -3.44
CA ALA A 76 7.02 3.72 -3.03
C ALA A 76 7.80 3.67 -1.71
N ARG A 77 8.74 4.61 -1.50
CA ARG A 77 9.44 4.78 -0.21
C ARG A 77 8.49 5.23 0.90
N GLY A 78 7.62 6.21 0.62
CA GLY A 78 6.65 6.69 1.61
C GLY A 78 5.65 5.62 2.06
N LEU A 79 5.33 4.67 1.18
CA LEU A 79 4.48 3.52 1.41
C LEU A 79 5.23 2.27 1.89
N LYS A 80 6.53 2.38 2.20
CA LYS A 80 7.37 1.25 2.64
C LYS A 80 7.36 0.05 1.69
N ILE A 81 7.22 0.31 0.40
CA ILE A 81 7.52 -0.68 -0.65
C ILE A 81 9.04 -0.75 -0.85
N LEU A 82 9.69 0.42 -0.80
CA LEU A 82 11.14 0.56 -0.81
C LEU A 82 11.64 1.07 0.53
N ASP A 83 12.89 0.73 0.87
CA ASP A 83 13.54 1.20 2.09
C ASP A 83 13.72 2.72 2.14
N ILE A 84 14.15 3.23 3.30
CA ILE A 84 14.34 4.67 3.50
C ILE A 84 15.36 5.30 2.54
N TYR A 85 16.27 4.52 1.96
CA TYR A 85 17.26 4.98 0.98
C TYR A 85 16.79 4.77 -0.47
N GLY A 86 15.69 4.04 -0.67
CA GLY A 86 15.23 3.56 -1.95
C GLY A 86 16.19 2.57 -2.59
N ARG A 87 16.92 1.75 -1.82
CA ARG A 87 17.96 0.85 -2.37
C ARG A 87 17.55 -0.62 -2.38
N GLY A 88 16.52 -0.98 -1.63
CA GLY A 88 15.95 -2.31 -1.60
C GLY A 88 14.48 -2.30 -1.21
N LEU A 89 13.95 -3.49 -0.98
CA LEU A 89 12.58 -3.69 -0.49
C LEU A 89 12.50 -3.34 0.99
N ASP A 90 11.39 -2.71 1.37
CA ASP A 90 10.94 -2.60 2.77
C ASP A 90 9.75 -3.55 2.98
N VAL A 91 9.15 -3.56 4.17
CA VAL A 91 8.14 -4.52 4.62
C VAL A 91 7.04 -4.76 3.59
N ASN A 92 6.44 -3.72 3.02
CA ASN A 92 5.34 -3.91 2.06
C ASN A 92 5.84 -4.40 0.69
N GLY A 93 7.09 -4.10 0.32
CA GLY A 93 7.73 -4.62 -0.88
C GLY A 93 8.03 -6.11 -0.76
N LEU A 94 8.52 -6.54 0.41
CA LEU A 94 8.72 -7.96 0.74
C LEU A 94 7.41 -8.74 0.72
N ILE A 95 6.34 -8.16 1.29
CA ILE A 95 5.01 -8.74 1.21
C ILE A 95 4.61 -8.95 -0.25
N TYR A 96 4.58 -7.87 -1.04
CA TYR A 96 4.09 -7.95 -2.41
C TYR A 96 4.92 -8.90 -3.29
N THR A 97 6.24 -8.86 -3.19
CA THR A 97 7.13 -9.68 -4.04
C THR A 97 7.19 -11.15 -3.63
N SER A 98 6.60 -11.50 -2.48
CA SER A 98 6.33 -12.88 -2.04
C SER A 98 5.01 -13.44 -2.58
N LEU A 99 4.17 -12.60 -3.19
CA LEU A 99 2.90 -12.97 -3.81
C LEU A 99 3.10 -13.51 -5.23
N ARG A 100 2.26 -14.45 -5.64
CA ARG A 100 2.23 -15.01 -6.99
C ARG A 100 1.94 -13.92 -8.03
N SER A 101 1.11 -12.94 -7.73
CA SER A 101 0.77 -11.84 -8.64
C SER A 101 1.97 -10.97 -9.05
N SER A 102 3.06 -11.00 -8.29
CA SER A 102 4.31 -10.29 -8.62
C SER A 102 5.08 -10.94 -9.78
N SER A 103 4.96 -12.27 -9.96
CA SER A 103 5.78 -13.05 -10.90
C SER A 103 5.71 -12.57 -12.36
N LYS A 104 4.54 -12.10 -12.81
CA LYS A 104 4.36 -11.57 -14.17
C LYS A 104 5.21 -10.31 -14.43
N PHE A 105 5.44 -9.49 -13.40
CA PHE A 105 6.27 -8.30 -13.52
C PHE A 105 7.75 -8.66 -13.55
N ASP A 106 8.15 -9.68 -12.78
CA ASP A 106 9.50 -10.22 -12.82
C ASP A 106 9.83 -10.78 -14.22
N ALA A 107 8.90 -11.56 -14.82
CA ALA A 107 9.03 -12.07 -16.18
C ALA A 107 9.06 -10.94 -17.24
N PHE A 108 8.24 -9.90 -17.06
CA PHE A 108 8.22 -8.74 -17.95
C PHE A 108 9.55 -7.98 -17.93
N LEU A 109 10.11 -7.75 -16.76
CA LEU A 109 11.41 -7.08 -16.61
C LEU A 109 12.57 -7.88 -17.22
N ARG A 110 12.49 -9.21 -17.21
CA ARG A 110 13.45 -10.09 -17.89
C ARG A 110 13.23 -10.21 -19.40
N GLY A 111 12.14 -9.64 -19.94
CA GLY A 111 11.79 -9.74 -21.35
C GLY A 111 11.18 -11.09 -21.75
N GLU A 112 10.76 -11.91 -20.79
CA GLU A 112 10.14 -13.23 -21.02
C GLU A 112 8.67 -13.13 -21.41
N THR A 113 8.03 -11.99 -21.13
CA THR A 113 6.64 -11.70 -21.48
C THR A 113 6.44 -10.23 -21.81
N SER A 114 5.31 -9.90 -22.43
CA SER A 114 4.88 -8.53 -22.72
C SER A 114 3.66 -8.18 -21.88
N LEU A 115 3.67 -7.01 -21.24
CA LEU A 115 2.53 -6.45 -20.53
C LEU A 115 2.00 -5.21 -21.25
N THR A 116 0.68 -5.10 -21.35
CA THR A 116 0.05 -3.86 -21.82
C THR A 116 0.12 -2.80 -20.74
N HIS A 117 -0.04 -1.53 -21.12
CA HIS A 117 -0.14 -0.45 -20.15
C HIS A 117 -1.26 -0.68 -19.12
N ARG A 118 -2.38 -1.27 -19.54
CA ARG A 118 -3.50 -1.62 -18.67
C ARG A 118 -3.08 -2.60 -17.57
N ASP A 119 -2.24 -3.58 -17.91
CA ASP A 119 -1.72 -4.57 -16.95
C ASP A 119 -0.83 -3.93 -15.89
N LEU A 120 -0.11 -2.86 -16.24
CA LEU A 120 0.74 -2.11 -15.31
C LEU A 120 -0.08 -1.33 -14.28
N ILE A 121 -1.24 -0.79 -14.66
CA ILE A 121 -2.05 0.06 -13.77
C ILE A 121 -3.17 -0.68 -13.06
N MET A 122 -3.73 -1.75 -13.63
CA MET A 122 -4.87 -2.46 -13.05
C MET A 122 -4.47 -3.43 -11.94
N LEU A 123 -5.21 -3.34 -10.85
CA LEU A 123 -5.09 -4.24 -9.70
C LEU A 123 -6.14 -5.35 -9.78
N ASN A 124 -5.74 -6.59 -9.47
CA ASN A 124 -6.67 -7.67 -9.16
C ASN A 124 -7.25 -7.52 -7.74
N GLN A 125 -8.23 -8.33 -7.34
CA GLN A 125 -8.90 -8.18 -6.04
C GLN A 125 -7.96 -8.30 -4.83
N VAL A 126 -7.03 -9.24 -4.85
CA VAL A 126 -6.03 -9.40 -3.78
C VAL A 126 -5.08 -8.21 -3.74
N GLU A 127 -4.66 -7.71 -4.91
CA GLU A 127 -3.81 -6.52 -5.01
C GLU A 127 -4.54 -5.24 -4.54
N LYS A 128 -5.85 -5.11 -4.82
CA LYS A 128 -6.66 -4.02 -4.27
C LYS A 128 -6.70 -4.10 -2.75
N PHE A 129 -7.00 -5.26 -2.18
CA PHE A 129 -6.97 -5.42 -0.73
C PHE A 129 -5.57 -5.16 -0.13
N PHE A 130 -4.50 -5.64 -0.79
CA PHE A 130 -3.12 -5.36 -0.40
C PHE A 130 -2.82 -3.86 -0.38
N PHE A 131 -3.16 -3.11 -1.44
CA PHE A 131 -2.91 -1.68 -1.46
C PHE A 131 -3.81 -0.91 -0.50
N LEU A 132 -5.04 -1.38 -0.23
CA LEU A 132 -5.87 -0.84 0.85
C LEU A 132 -5.18 -1.00 2.21
N TYR A 133 -4.64 -2.18 2.50
CA TYR A 133 -3.83 -2.43 3.69
C TYR A 133 -2.62 -1.49 3.77
N VAL A 134 -1.88 -1.33 2.67
CA VAL A 134 -0.72 -0.44 2.61
C VAL A 134 -1.11 1.01 2.89
N VAL A 135 -2.12 1.56 2.22
CA VAL A 135 -2.52 2.97 2.46
C VAL A 135 -3.16 3.16 3.83
N ALA A 136 -3.94 2.20 4.32
CA ALA A 136 -4.54 2.27 5.66
C ALA A 136 -3.48 2.29 6.77
N THR A 137 -2.38 1.56 6.60
CA THR A 137 -1.28 1.51 7.59
C THR A 137 -0.27 2.64 7.45
N GLN A 138 0.02 3.11 6.23
CA GLN A 138 1.04 4.13 5.99
C GLN A 138 0.48 5.56 5.95
N ASP A 139 -0.81 5.72 5.66
CA ASP A 139 -1.53 7.00 5.61
C ASP A 139 -2.65 7.08 6.66
N TYR A 140 -2.43 6.41 7.80
CA TYR A 140 -3.41 6.19 8.87
C TYR A 140 -3.96 7.47 9.53
N LEU A 141 -3.34 8.64 9.34
CA LEU A 141 -3.87 9.91 9.88
C LEU A 141 -4.87 10.59 8.94
N VAL A 142 -4.82 10.30 7.64
CA VAL A 142 -5.69 10.94 6.64
C VAL A 142 -6.73 9.93 6.14
N MET A 143 -6.32 8.71 5.83
CA MET A 143 -7.17 7.72 5.17
C MET A 143 -8.44 7.37 5.98
N PRO A 144 -8.39 7.11 7.30
CA PRO A 144 -9.60 6.83 8.07
C PRO A 144 -10.60 8.00 8.09
N GLY A 145 -10.09 9.23 8.24
CA GLY A 145 -10.91 10.45 8.20
C GLY A 145 -11.54 10.67 6.82
N LEU A 146 -10.78 10.40 5.75
CA LEU A 146 -11.27 10.47 4.38
C LEU A 146 -12.39 9.46 4.13
N ILE A 147 -12.21 8.19 4.51
CA ILE A 147 -13.24 7.16 4.36
C ILE A 147 -14.49 7.51 5.19
N LYS A 148 -14.32 7.98 6.43
CA LYS A 148 -15.44 8.43 7.26
C LYS A 148 -16.23 9.58 6.61
N TRP A 149 -15.55 10.53 6.00
CA TRP A 149 -16.20 11.59 5.24
C TRP A 149 -16.96 11.03 4.04
N LEU A 150 -16.34 10.14 3.27
CA LEU A 150 -16.98 9.50 2.11
C LEU A 150 -18.25 8.73 2.47
N CYS A 151 -18.35 8.15 3.67
CA CYS A 151 -19.59 7.52 4.15
C CYS A 151 -20.79 8.48 4.18
N SER A 152 -20.56 9.79 4.32
CA SER A 152 -21.59 10.85 4.28
C SER A 152 -21.87 11.39 2.87
N GLN A 153 -21.12 10.95 1.87
CA GLN A 153 -21.21 11.43 0.49
C GLN A 153 -21.89 10.38 -0.41
N SER A 154 -22.61 10.84 -1.42
CA SER A 154 -23.06 10.01 -2.54
C SER A 154 -22.18 10.29 -3.77
N THR A 155 -22.08 11.56 -4.13
CA THR A 155 -21.25 12.08 -5.22
C THR A 155 -20.58 13.37 -4.79
N PHE A 156 -19.37 13.64 -5.26
CA PHE A 156 -18.67 14.89 -4.97
C PHE A 156 -17.68 15.24 -6.09
N THR A 157 -17.32 16.51 -6.17
CA THR A 157 -16.32 17.03 -7.10
C THR A 157 -14.92 16.90 -6.52
N ARG A 158 -13.92 16.88 -7.40
CA ARG A 158 -12.50 16.91 -7.02
C ARG A 158 -12.18 18.09 -6.11
N MET A 159 -12.82 19.24 -6.33
CA MET A 159 -12.56 20.43 -5.51
C MET A 159 -13.09 20.26 -4.08
N GLU A 160 -14.29 19.68 -3.91
CA GLU A 160 -14.84 19.40 -2.58
C GLU A 160 -13.95 18.42 -1.80
N GLY A 161 -13.50 17.35 -2.45
CA GLY A 161 -12.55 16.41 -1.84
C GLY A 161 -11.21 17.06 -1.49
N MET A 162 -10.68 17.92 -2.38
CA MET A 162 -9.44 18.67 -2.12
C MET A 162 -9.59 19.60 -0.90
N ASN A 163 -10.68 20.35 -0.84
CA ASN A 163 -10.94 21.27 0.27
C ASN A 163 -11.09 20.50 1.57
N TYR A 164 -11.88 19.42 1.62
CA TYR A 164 -12.05 18.63 2.84
C TYR A 164 -10.73 18.04 3.35
N ILE A 165 -9.96 17.41 2.47
CA ILE A 165 -8.66 16.82 2.86
C ILE A 165 -7.71 17.89 3.40
N MET A 166 -7.64 19.06 2.76
CA MET A 166 -6.64 20.08 3.10
C MET A 166 -7.06 21.03 4.21
N GLU A 167 -8.36 21.29 4.38
CA GLU A 167 -8.89 22.25 5.35
C GLU A 167 -9.34 21.55 6.65
N GLU A 168 -9.67 20.25 6.60
CA GLU A 168 -10.14 19.50 7.77
C GLU A 168 -9.13 18.42 8.19
N LEU A 169 -8.79 17.47 7.30
CA LEU A 169 -7.97 16.30 7.68
C LEU A 169 -6.49 16.64 7.86
N TYR A 170 -5.93 17.45 6.98
CA TYR A 170 -4.50 17.79 7.00
C TYR A 170 -4.09 18.55 8.28
N PRO A 171 -4.82 19.59 8.75
CA PRO A 171 -4.54 20.21 10.05
C PRO A 171 -4.70 19.23 11.22
N GLN A 172 -5.70 18.34 11.19
CA GLN A 172 -5.88 17.33 12.23
C GLN A 172 -4.70 16.34 12.29
N ALA A 173 -4.23 15.87 11.14
CA ALA A 173 -3.05 15.02 11.04
C ALA A 173 -1.80 15.71 11.60
N LEU A 174 -1.57 16.98 11.23
CA LEU A 174 -0.47 17.79 11.78
C LEU A 174 -0.57 17.96 13.30
N LYS A 175 -1.77 18.20 13.83
CA LYS A 175 -2.01 18.31 15.28
C LYS A 175 -1.60 17.02 16.00
N ILE A 176 -2.04 15.85 15.53
CA ILE A 176 -1.68 14.55 16.13
C ILE A 176 -0.17 14.32 16.10
N LEU A 177 0.49 14.64 14.98
CA LEU A 177 1.96 14.51 14.86
C LEU A 177 2.71 15.44 15.80
N SER A 178 2.21 16.65 16.02
CA SER A 178 2.83 17.60 16.95
C SER A 178 2.89 17.07 18.39
N MET A 179 1.96 16.19 18.77
CA MET A 179 1.89 15.61 20.12
C MET A 179 2.91 14.49 20.34
N THR A 180 3.40 13.87 19.27
CA THR A 180 4.32 12.72 19.30
C THR A 180 5.72 13.06 18.82
N ALA A 181 5.92 14.25 18.23
CA ALA A 181 7.20 14.68 17.69
C ALA A 181 8.18 15.18 18.77
N ASN A 182 9.48 14.98 18.52
CA ASN A 182 10.54 15.57 19.32
C ASN A 182 10.57 17.11 19.21
N LYS A 183 11.28 17.79 20.14
CA LYS A 183 11.26 19.27 20.28
C LYS A 183 11.54 20.02 18.96
N LYS A 184 12.55 19.60 18.20
CA LYS A 184 12.92 20.23 16.92
C LYS A 184 11.83 20.07 15.86
N ARG A 185 11.39 18.83 15.62
CA ARG A 185 10.37 18.51 14.61
C ARG A 185 9.00 19.08 14.99
N ARG A 186 8.71 19.18 16.28
CA ARG A 186 7.47 19.79 16.79
C ARG A 186 7.35 21.26 16.38
N ALA A 187 8.42 22.05 16.45
CA ALA A 187 8.40 23.45 16.02
C ALA A 187 8.05 23.59 14.52
N GLU A 188 8.67 22.77 13.66
CA GLU A 188 8.39 22.74 12.22
C GLU A 188 6.94 22.34 11.93
N ILE A 189 6.41 21.32 12.64
CA ILE A 189 5.01 20.88 12.49
C ILE A 189 4.04 21.96 12.97
N MET A 190 4.32 22.63 14.08
CA MET A 190 3.46 23.70 14.61
C MET A 190 3.37 24.89 13.65
N ALA A 191 4.47 25.28 13.02
CA ALA A 191 4.46 26.32 11.98
C ALA A 191 3.59 25.90 10.78
N LYS A 192 3.72 24.64 10.32
CA LYS A 192 2.86 24.09 9.26
C LYS A 192 1.38 24.05 9.69
N LEU A 193 1.10 23.71 10.95
CA LEU A 193 -0.27 23.64 11.48
C LEU A 193 -0.92 25.02 11.51
N GLU A 194 -0.21 26.05 11.96
CA GLU A 194 -0.69 27.44 11.98
C GLU A 194 -0.94 28.00 10.57
N GLU A 195 -0.15 27.57 9.58
CA GLU A 195 -0.45 27.87 8.19
C GLU A 195 -1.72 27.14 7.73
N ALA A 196 -1.82 25.84 8.03
CA ALA A 196 -2.89 24.96 7.56
C ALA A 196 -4.27 25.33 8.12
N THR A 197 -4.37 25.81 9.36
CA THR A 197 -5.64 26.28 9.95
C THR A 197 -6.21 27.49 9.21
N ARG A 198 -5.38 28.27 8.51
CA ARG A 198 -5.78 29.43 7.72
C ARG A 198 -6.03 29.12 6.24
N TYR A 199 -5.90 27.87 5.81
CA TYR A 199 -6.03 27.51 4.39
C TYR A 199 -7.40 27.86 3.80
N ARG A 200 -8.49 27.64 4.55
CA ARG A 200 -9.83 28.02 4.11
C ARG A 200 -9.95 29.52 3.89
N GLU A 201 -9.52 30.32 4.86
CA GLU A 201 -9.53 31.78 4.79
C GLU A 201 -8.68 32.28 3.62
N GLN A 202 -7.48 31.74 3.43
CA GLN A 202 -6.59 32.09 2.32
C GLN A 202 -7.20 31.73 0.96
N ARG A 203 -7.81 30.54 0.83
CA ARG A 203 -8.46 30.13 -0.42
C ARG A 203 -9.64 31.04 -0.78
N LEU A 204 -10.41 31.48 0.21
CA LEU A 204 -11.57 32.36 -0.01
C LEU A 204 -11.19 33.79 -0.42
N LYS A 205 -9.91 34.19 -0.31
CA LYS A 205 -9.43 35.51 -0.78
C LYS A 205 -9.32 35.60 -2.30
N TYR A 206 -9.19 34.48 -3.00
CA TYR A 206 -9.09 34.49 -4.46
C TYR A 206 -10.44 34.81 -5.10
N ALA A 207 -10.47 35.82 -5.96
CA ALA A 207 -11.71 36.34 -6.55
C ALA A 207 -12.29 35.41 -7.63
N SER A 208 -11.45 34.56 -8.24
CA SER A 208 -11.87 33.64 -9.28
C SER A 208 -11.22 32.27 -9.18
N LYS A 209 -11.87 31.27 -9.80
CA LYS A 209 -11.32 29.92 -9.95
C LYS A 209 -9.99 29.91 -10.71
N THR A 210 -9.84 30.77 -11.72
CA THR A 210 -8.62 30.86 -12.53
C THR A 210 -7.43 31.37 -11.73
N GLU A 211 -7.67 32.36 -10.87
CA GLU A 211 -6.68 32.88 -9.95
C GLU A 211 -6.28 31.82 -8.93
N TRP A 212 -7.27 31.13 -8.34
CA TRP A 212 -7.04 30.04 -7.40
C TRP A 212 -6.15 28.94 -7.97
N ILE A 213 -6.45 28.40 -9.15
CA ILE A 213 -5.68 27.28 -9.73
C ILE A 213 -4.23 27.63 -10.09
N ARG A 214 -3.88 28.93 -10.16
CA ARG A 214 -2.52 29.41 -10.39
C ARG A 214 -1.76 29.70 -9.09
N SER A 215 -2.42 29.62 -7.95
CA SER A 215 -1.81 29.91 -6.64
C SER A 215 -0.89 28.80 -6.15
N SER A 216 0.07 29.17 -5.29
CA SER A 216 0.91 28.21 -4.56
C SER A 216 0.09 27.33 -3.61
N LEU A 217 -1.00 27.86 -3.04
CA LEU A 217 -1.87 27.10 -2.15
C LEU A 217 -2.64 26.00 -2.91
N TYR A 218 -3.11 26.28 -4.13
CA TYR A 218 -3.68 25.22 -4.98
C TYR A 218 -2.65 24.15 -5.35
N ALA A 219 -1.40 24.54 -5.61
CA ALA A 219 -0.33 23.58 -5.84
C ALA A 219 -0.20 22.63 -4.62
N LYS A 220 -0.11 23.17 -3.40
CA LYS A 220 -0.11 22.35 -2.16
C LYS A 220 -1.29 21.37 -2.11
N TYR A 221 -2.51 21.84 -2.38
CA TYR A 221 -3.70 20.98 -2.37
C TYR A 221 -3.59 19.85 -3.41
N ARG A 222 -3.10 20.17 -4.61
CA ARG A 222 -2.96 19.19 -5.71
C ARG A 222 -1.95 18.09 -5.42
N HIS A 223 -0.95 18.39 -4.60
CA HIS A 223 0.09 17.43 -4.22
C HIS A 223 -0.39 16.45 -3.13
N VAL A 224 -1.34 16.84 -2.28
CA VAL A 224 -1.81 16.00 -1.16
C VAL A 224 -3.09 15.24 -1.49
N ALA A 225 -4.12 15.93 -1.99
CA ALA A 225 -5.47 15.38 -2.02
C ALA A 225 -5.79 14.50 -3.26
N PRO A 226 -5.55 14.95 -4.51
CA PRO A 226 -5.88 14.18 -5.70
C PRO A 226 -5.28 12.77 -5.74
N PRO A 227 -4.01 12.52 -5.38
CA PRO A 227 -3.46 11.17 -5.35
C PRO A 227 -4.31 10.22 -4.51
N ARG A 228 -4.70 10.62 -3.29
CA ARG A 228 -5.53 9.79 -2.38
C ARG A 228 -6.90 9.48 -2.94
N LEU A 229 -7.56 10.48 -3.56
CA LEU A 229 -8.85 10.24 -4.22
C LEU A 229 -8.71 9.23 -5.36
N GLU A 230 -7.65 9.31 -6.15
CA GLU A 230 -7.40 8.37 -7.24
C GLU A 230 -6.96 6.99 -6.77
N TRP A 231 -6.25 6.88 -5.64
CA TRP A 231 -5.98 5.61 -5.00
C TRP A 231 -7.27 4.93 -4.57
N LEU A 232 -8.22 5.67 -4.00
CA LEU A 232 -9.54 5.11 -3.66
C LEU A 232 -10.34 4.68 -4.90
N VAL A 233 -10.06 5.23 -6.08
CA VAL A 233 -10.58 4.72 -7.35
C VAL A 233 -9.92 3.40 -7.73
N ASP A 234 -8.60 3.30 -7.64
CA ASP A 234 -7.88 2.03 -7.91
C ASP A 234 -8.32 0.89 -6.96
N LEU A 235 -8.82 1.25 -5.77
CA LEU A 235 -9.29 0.35 -4.72
C LEU A 235 -10.80 0.04 -4.76
N ASP A 236 -11.54 0.43 -5.80
CA ASP A 236 -13.00 0.24 -5.90
C ASP A 236 -13.82 0.87 -4.75
N ILE A 237 -13.28 1.86 -4.05
CA ILE A 237 -14.00 2.63 -3.02
C ILE A 237 -14.71 3.83 -3.66
N LEU A 238 -14.11 4.38 -4.71
CA LEU A 238 -14.66 5.46 -5.52
C LEU A 238 -14.73 5.03 -6.99
N GLU A 239 -15.68 5.61 -7.71
CA GLU A 239 -15.76 5.57 -9.16
C GLU A 239 -15.67 6.99 -9.72
N ARG A 240 -15.06 7.13 -10.89
CA ARG A 240 -15.09 8.40 -11.61
C ARG A 240 -16.34 8.52 -12.47
N GLN A 241 -17.02 9.65 -12.36
CA GLN A 241 -18.07 10.04 -13.30
C GLN A 241 -17.61 11.25 -14.12
N GLY A 242 -16.96 10.97 -15.24
CA GLY A 242 -16.39 12.01 -16.10
C GLY A 242 -15.21 12.75 -15.46
N ARG A 243 -15.01 14.02 -15.85
CA ARG A 243 -13.82 14.77 -15.45
C ARG A 243 -14.01 15.45 -14.09
N GLY A 244 -13.30 14.94 -13.08
CA GLY A 244 -13.19 15.60 -11.77
C GLY A 244 -14.44 15.49 -10.90
N ARG A 245 -15.24 14.45 -11.09
CA ARG A 245 -16.35 14.06 -10.21
C ARG A 245 -16.20 12.59 -9.84
N TYR A 246 -16.48 12.30 -8.58
CA TYR A 246 -16.38 10.97 -7.97
C TYR A 246 -17.73 10.57 -7.40
N VAL A 247 -17.96 9.26 -7.38
CA VAL A 247 -19.12 8.62 -6.77
C VAL A 247 -18.64 7.55 -5.82
N VAL A 248 -19.28 7.48 -4.66
CA VAL A 248 -19.00 6.43 -3.69
C VAL A 248 -19.60 5.13 -4.20
N THR A 249 -18.80 4.07 -4.23
CA THR A 249 -19.22 2.74 -4.74
C THR A 249 -20.19 2.06 -3.78
N ASP A 250 -20.90 1.05 -4.28
CA ASP A 250 -21.81 0.28 -3.45
C ASP A 250 -21.07 -0.52 -2.37
N LEU A 251 -19.80 -0.86 -2.60
CA LEU A 251 -18.92 -1.44 -1.59
C LEU A 251 -18.86 -0.55 -0.34
N LEU A 252 -18.52 0.73 -0.48
CA LEU A 252 -18.47 1.60 0.70
C LEU A 252 -19.88 1.91 1.21
N LYS A 253 -20.88 2.10 0.35
CA LYS A 253 -22.26 2.42 0.78
C LYS A 253 -22.90 1.33 1.63
N ASN A 254 -22.69 0.07 1.27
CA ASN A 254 -23.31 -1.07 1.95
C ASN A 254 -22.56 -1.44 3.24
N TYR A 255 -21.29 -1.06 3.36
CA TYR A 255 -20.42 -1.46 4.47
C TYR A 255 -19.80 -0.28 5.25
N LYS A 256 -20.46 0.90 5.25
CA LYS A 256 -19.96 2.16 5.85
C LYS A 256 -19.46 1.99 7.30
N ASP A 257 -20.27 1.36 8.14
CA ASP A 257 -19.96 1.17 9.56
C ASP A 257 -18.79 0.21 9.75
N LEU A 258 -18.70 -0.83 8.91
CA LEU A 258 -17.62 -1.80 8.94
C LEU A 258 -16.28 -1.16 8.56
N PHE A 259 -16.25 -0.35 7.50
CA PHE A 259 -15.07 0.42 7.10
C PHE A 259 -14.66 1.42 8.19
N THR A 260 -15.61 2.22 8.69
CA THR A 260 -15.34 3.26 9.69
C THR A 260 -14.81 2.66 10.99
N ARG A 261 -15.42 1.56 11.48
CA ARG A 261 -14.96 0.85 12.67
C ARG A 261 -13.59 0.22 12.44
N THR A 262 -13.39 -0.47 11.32
CA THR A 262 -12.12 -1.17 11.05
C THR A 262 -10.95 -0.20 10.92
N LEU A 263 -11.13 0.91 10.21
CA LEU A 263 -10.06 1.90 10.03
C LEU A 263 -9.81 2.77 11.26
N GLY A 264 -10.68 2.70 12.29
CA GLY A 264 -10.50 3.39 13.56
C GLY A 264 -9.58 2.68 14.56
N TYR A 265 -9.17 1.44 14.27
CA TYR A 265 -8.28 0.68 15.15
C TYR A 265 -6.84 1.20 15.13
N SER A 266 -6.09 0.91 16.19
CA SER A 266 -4.68 1.29 16.31
C SER A 266 -3.82 0.66 15.21
N PRO A 267 -2.67 1.28 14.85
CA PRO A 267 -1.74 0.70 13.88
C PRO A 267 -1.25 -0.71 14.24
N THR A 268 -1.25 -1.09 15.52
CA THR A 268 -0.86 -2.44 15.98
C THR A 268 -1.93 -3.50 15.73
N SER A 269 -3.21 -3.11 15.69
CA SER A 269 -4.34 -4.05 15.52
C SER A 269 -4.98 -3.97 14.14
N ILE A 270 -4.73 -2.90 13.38
CA ILE A 270 -5.35 -2.63 12.09
C ILE A 270 -5.15 -3.77 11.07
N ALA A 271 -3.98 -4.42 11.06
CA ALA A 271 -3.70 -5.52 10.14
C ALA A 271 -4.69 -6.67 10.34
N HIS A 272 -4.81 -7.16 11.58
CA HIS A 272 -5.78 -8.21 11.92
C HIS A 272 -7.21 -7.78 11.59
N GLN A 273 -7.59 -6.55 11.94
CA GLN A 273 -8.96 -6.06 11.71
C GLN A 273 -9.29 -5.94 10.22
N LEU A 274 -8.34 -5.52 9.38
CA LEU A 274 -8.52 -5.49 7.93
C LEU A 274 -8.74 -6.88 7.35
N PHE A 275 -7.96 -7.88 7.77
CA PHE A 275 -8.14 -9.27 7.34
C PHE A 275 -9.47 -9.87 7.83
N THR A 276 -9.87 -9.57 9.06
CA THR A 276 -11.11 -10.10 9.64
C THR A 276 -12.35 -9.47 8.98
N ASN A 277 -12.35 -8.15 8.79
CA ASN A 277 -13.56 -7.40 8.46
C ASN A 277 -13.64 -6.99 6.98
N ILE A 278 -12.52 -6.65 6.34
CA ILE A 278 -12.53 -6.00 5.01
C ILE A 278 -12.07 -6.95 3.90
N ALA A 279 -11.11 -7.84 4.16
CA ALA A 279 -10.70 -8.85 3.19
C ALA A 279 -11.87 -9.71 2.63
N PRO A 280 -12.87 -10.14 3.43
CA PRO A 280 -14.04 -10.85 2.91
C PRO A 280 -14.80 -10.09 1.82
N LEU A 281 -14.75 -8.75 1.82
CA LEU A 281 -15.45 -7.93 0.84
C LEU A 281 -14.75 -7.91 -0.53
N TYR A 282 -13.42 -8.00 -0.54
CA TYR A 282 -12.62 -8.08 -1.78
C TYR A 282 -12.49 -9.52 -2.29
N ALA A 283 -12.53 -10.49 -1.39
CA ALA A 283 -12.33 -11.91 -1.69
C ALA A 283 -13.52 -12.75 -1.19
N SER A 284 -14.74 -12.41 -1.61
CA SER A 284 -15.96 -13.12 -1.22
C SER A 284 -15.98 -14.59 -1.66
N TYR A 285 -15.13 -14.95 -2.64
CA TYR A 285 -14.91 -16.31 -3.11
C TYR A 285 -13.99 -17.15 -2.21
N ALA A 286 -13.26 -16.53 -1.26
CA ALA A 286 -12.26 -17.22 -0.46
C ALA A 286 -12.90 -18.04 0.66
N GLY A 287 -12.56 -19.33 0.72
CA GLY A 287 -13.00 -20.25 1.77
C GLY A 287 -12.14 -20.17 3.04
N LYS A 288 -12.57 -20.82 4.11
CA LYS A 288 -11.72 -20.97 5.32
C LYS A 288 -10.67 -22.07 5.07
N PRO A 289 -9.37 -21.81 5.27
CA PRO A 289 -8.36 -22.85 5.19
C PRO A 289 -8.45 -23.79 6.38
N ASN A 290 -8.15 -25.07 6.17
CA ASN A 290 -7.88 -25.99 7.28
C ASN A 290 -6.47 -25.72 7.86
N ARG A 291 -6.20 -26.31 9.03
CA ARG A 291 -4.93 -26.11 9.74
C ARG A 291 -3.71 -26.53 8.92
N GLN A 292 -3.79 -27.65 8.21
CA GLN A 292 -2.71 -28.14 7.34
C GLN A 292 -2.38 -27.15 6.22
N THR A 293 -3.40 -26.53 5.61
CA THR A 293 -3.25 -25.50 4.57
C THR A 293 -2.54 -24.27 5.12
N ILE A 294 -2.91 -23.83 6.33
CA ILE A 294 -2.24 -22.69 6.99
C ILE A 294 -0.76 -23.01 7.22
N ILE A 295 -0.46 -24.19 7.78
CA ILE A 295 0.92 -24.62 8.05
C ILE A 295 1.72 -24.73 6.75
N ALA A 296 1.13 -25.31 5.70
CA ALA A 296 1.82 -25.48 4.44
C ALA A 296 2.17 -24.13 3.79
N GLU A 297 1.23 -23.19 3.79
CA GLU A 297 1.50 -21.85 3.27
C GLU A 297 2.47 -21.06 4.15
N LEU A 298 2.43 -21.25 5.47
CA LEU A 298 3.37 -20.66 6.42
C LEU A 298 4.81 -21.08 6.11
N LEU A 299 5.06 -22.38 5.92
CA LEU A 299 6.39 -22.89 5.57
C LEU A 299 6.87 -22.33 4.23
N ASN A 300 6.01 -22.37 3.21
CA ASN A 300 6.33 -21.81 1.89
C ASN A 300 6.64 -20.31 1.96
N SER A 301 5.89 -19.56 2.78
CA SER A 301 6.10 -18.14 3.02
C SER A 301 7.44 -17.88 3.71
N PHE A 302 7.77 -18.68 4.73
CA PHE A 302 9.05 -18.58 5.45
C PHE A 302 10.23 -18.85 4.52
N HIS A 303 10.20 -19.93 3.72
CA HIS A 303 11.27 -20.22 2.76
C HIS A 303 11.41 -19.12 1.72
N THR A 304 10.30 -18.56 1.24
CA THR A 304 10.31 -17.46 0.28
C THR A 304 11.00 -16.22 0.88
N LEU A 305 10.59 -15.81 2.08
CA LEU A 305 11.14 -14.64 2.77
C LEU A 305 12.60 -14.83 3.18
N SER A 306 12.95 -16.00 3.73
CA SER A 306 14.31 -16.33 4.15
C SER A 306 15.28 -16.27 2.97
N ASN A 307 14.88 -16.77 1.80
CA ASN A 307 15.67 -16.68 0.58
C ASN A 307 15.81 -15.24 0.05
N GLN A 308 14.78 -14.41 0.23
CA GLN A 308 14.80 -13.00 -0.20
C GLN A 308 15.67 -12.12 0.72
N GLU A 309 15.49 -12.22 2.03
CA GLU A 309 16.19 -11.35 2.99
C GLU A 309 17.58 -11.85 3.38
N ARG A 310 17.89 -13.14 3.19
CA ARG A 310 19.10 -13.81 3.71
C ARG A 310 19.32 -13.52 5.21
N ARG A 311 18.24 -13.35 5.97
CA ARG A 311 18.21 -12.94 7.38
C ARG A 311 17.06 -13.64 8.12
N PRO A 312 17.09 -13.65 9.47
CA PRO A 312 15.93 -14.04 10.27
C PRO A 312 14.67 -13.26 9.87
N VAL A 313 13.55 -13.95 9.78
CA VAL A 313 12.28 -13.37 9.31
C VAL A 313 11.49 -12.84 10.49
N LYS A 314 11.06 -11.57 10.43
CA LYS A 314 10.16 -10.98 11.42
C LYS A 314 8.86 -11.77 11.50
N MET A 315 8.43 -12.13 12.71
CA MET A 315 7.22 -12.92 12.92
C MET A 315 5.97 -12.24 12.33
N GLN A 316 5.76 -10.95 12.63
CA GLN A 316 4.64 -10.18 12.09
C GLN A 316 4.65 -10.13 10.54
N LEU A 317 5.82 -10.04 9.92
CA LEU A 317 5.95 -10.06 8.45
C LEU A 317 5.50 -11.42 7.91
N LEU A 318 5.97 -12.52 8.51
CA LEU A 318 5.59 -13.87 8.10
C LEU A 318 4.08 -14.09 8.21
N GLU A 319 3.45 -13.65 9.30
CA GLU A 319 2.00 -13.77 9.51
C GLU A 319 1.20 -13.07 8.40
N ILE A 320 1.61 -11.85 8.04
CA ILE A 320 0.93 -11.03 7.03
C ILE A 320 1.16 -11.61 5.63
N VAL A 321 2.39 -12.00 5.31
CA VAL A 321 2.73 -12.65 4.02
C VAL A 321 1.93 -13.94 3.84
N THR A 322 1.91 -14.79 4.86
CA THR A 322 1.15 -16.04 4.84
C THR A 322 -0.34 -15.76 4.62
N SER A 323 -0.89 -14.75 5.30
CA SER A 323 -2.31 -14.39 5.15
C SER A 323 -2.65 -13.90 3.73
N PHE A 324 -1.79 -13.10 3.09
CA PHE A 324 -1.99 -12.68 1.70
C PHE A 324 -1.81 -13.83 0.70
N ARG A 325 -0.84 -14.72 0.92
CA ARG A 325 -0.62 -15.87 0.04
C ARG A 325 -1.75 -16.88 0.12
N LEU A 326 -2.29 -17.12 1.32
CA LEU A 326 -3.54 -17.86 1.48
C LEU A 326 -4.67 -17.21 0.67
N LEU A 327 -4.78 -15.88 0.69
CA LEU A 327 -5.81 -15.15 -0.06
C LEU A 327 -5.68 -15.31 -1.58
N GLU A 328 -4.45 -15.32 -2.12
CA GLU A 328 -4.18 -15.65 -3.53
C GLU A 328 -4.53 -17.09 -3.90
N ASN A 329 -4.53 -17.97 -2.90
CA ASN A 329 -4.92 -19.37 -3.00
C ASN A 329 -6.39 -19.59 -2.60
N ASN A 330 -7.22 -18.54 -2.65
CA ASN A 330 -8.65 -18.57 -2.35
C ASN A 330 -8.98 -19.01 -0.91
N HIS A 331 -8.07 -18.75 0.03
CA HIS A 331 -8.26 -19.03 1.45
C HIS A 331 -8.15 -17.76 2.29
N LEU A 332 -9.12 -17.53 3.16
CA LEU A 332 -9.09 -16.39 4.08
C LEU A 332 -8.66 -16.84 5.47
N SER A 333 -7.49 -16.37 5.90
CA SER A 333 -7.01 -16.47 7.28
C SER A 333 -6.54 -15.10 7.75
N THR A 334 -6.44 -14.93 9.08
CA THR A 334 -5.97 -13.69 9.69
C THR A 334 -4.53 -13.87 10.22
N PRO A 335 -3.76 -12.79 10.36
CA PRO A 335 -2.43 -12.85 10.99
C PRO A 335 -2.43 -13.55 12.35
N LYS A 336 -3.49 -13.34 13.14
CA LYS A 336 -3.67 -14.00 14.45
C LYS A 336 -3.80 -15.52 14.33
N ASN A 337 -4.58 -16.03 13.37
CA ASN A 337 -4.71 -17.48 13.17
C ASN A 337 -3.39 -18.09 12.70
N VAL A 338 -2.63 -17.36 11.88
CA VAL A 338 -1.28 -17.77 11.47
C VAL A 338 -0.33 -17.80 12.66
N HIS A 339 -0.38 -16.79 13.54
CA HIS A 339 0.39 -16.74 14.78
C HIS A 339 0.10 -17.95 15.68
N GLU A 340 -1.17 -18.30 15.86
CA GLU A 340 -1.57 -19.49 16.61
C GLU A 340 -1.02 -20.79 16.00
N ALA A 341 -0.98 -20.88 14.66
CA ALA A 341 -0.37 -22.01 13.97
C ALA A 341 1.15 -22.09 14.20
N ILE A 342 1.85 -20.95 14.16
CA ILE A 342 3.30 -20.86 14.48
C ILE A 342 3.54 -21.35 15.91
N ASN A 343 2.80 -20.82 16.88
CA ASN A 343 2.95 -21.20 18.29
C ASN A 343 2.70 -22.70 18.50
N SER A 344 1.66 -23.24 17.86
CA SER A 344 1.40 -24.67 18.01
C SER A 344 2.49 -25.52 17.37
N LEU A 345 3.04 -25.12 16.22
CA LEU A 345 4.19 -25.84 15.66
C LEU A 345 5.42 -25.75 16.55
N ALA A 346 5.69 -24.60 17.17
CA ALA A 346 6.83 -24.41 18.07
C ALA A 346 6.71 -25.27 19.34
N VAL A 347 5.49 -25.55 19.80
CA VAL A 347 5.23 -26.47 20.92
C VAL A 347 5.43 -27.93 20.50
N VAL A 348 4.99 -28.31 19.30
CA VAL A 348 5.09 -29.70 18.81
C VAL A 348 6.52 -30.04 18.38
N TYR A 349 7.25 -29.08 17.80
CA TYR A 349 8.61 -29.25 17.28
C TYR A 349 9.57 -28.18 17.84
N PRO A 350 9.81 -28.18 19.17
CA PRO A 350 10.60 -27.15 19.84
C PRO A 350 12.09 -27.14 19.43
N ASP A 351 12.59 -28.27 18.91
CA ASP A 351 13.95 -28.46 18.41
C ASP A 351 14.13 -28.11 16.93
N ARG A 352 13.04 -27.77 16.23
CA ARG A 352 13.04 -27.49 14.78
C ARG A 352 12.57 -26.09 14.42
N ILE A 353 11.90 -25.40 15.34
CA ILE A 353 11.46 -24.01 15.16
C ILE A 353 12.22 -23.11 16.12
N PHE A 354 13.07 -22.27 15.55
CA PHE A 354 13.94 -21.40 16.32
C PHE A 354 13.40 -19.97 16.28
N ILE A 355 12.96 -19.49 17.45
CA ILE A 355 12.44 -18.14 17.64
C ILE A 355 13.38 -17.39 18.59
N SER A 356 13.77 -16.18 18.21
CA SER A 356 14.63 -15.32 19.04
C SER A 356 14.12 -13.88 19.06
N PRO A 357 14.22 -13.17 20.18
CA PRO A 357 13.98 -11.73 20.21
C PRO A 357 15.07 -11.01 19.39
N GLY A 358 14.68 -10.02 18.60
CA GLY A 358 15.59 -9.12 17.91
C GLY A 358 15.97 -7.91 18.76
N MET A 359 16.86 -7.08 18.21
CA MET A 359 17.29 -5.83 18.87
C MET A 359 16.19 -4.76 18.93
N ASP A 360 15.11 -4.92 18.17
CA ASP A 360 13.93 -4.05 18.15
C ASP A 360 12.79 -4.57 19.03
N GLU A 361 13.07 -5.48 19.97
CA GLU A 361 12.09 -6.13 20.87
C GLU A 361 11.02 -6.96 20.14
N GLU A 362 11.11 -7.09 18.82
CA GLU A 362 10.25 -7.91 17.99
C GLU A 362 10.74 -9.37 17.96
N LEU A 363 9.83 -10.31 17.69
CA LEU A 363 10.15 -11.72 17.54
C LEU A 363 10.57 -12.06 16.11
N TYR A 364 11.61 -12.88 15.98
CA TYR A 364 12.12 -13.37 14.71
C TYR A 364 12.15 -14.88 14.68
N ILE A 365 11.85 -15.44 13.52
CA ILE A 365 12.04 -16.86 13.22
C ILE A 365 13.36 -16.97 12.46
N THR A 366 14.35 -17.60 13.10
CA THR A 366 15.70 -17.74 12.55
C THR A 366 15.84 -18.99 11.68
N ARG A 367 15.10 -20.06 11.99
CA ARG A 367 15.07 -21.31 11.24
C ARG A 367 13.77 -22.06 11.49
N ILE A 368 13.24 -22.66 10.43
CA ILE A 368 12.23 -23.72 10.48
C ILE A 368 12.80 -24.91 9.74
N ASP A 369 13.04 -26.02 10.45
CA ASP A 369 13.58 -27.26 9.91
C ASP A 369 12.48 -28.34 9.86
N LEU A 370 11.44 -28.05 9.08
CA LEU A 370 10.27 -28.91 8.94
C LEU A 370 9.93 -29.06 7.46
N ASP A 371 9.82 -30.31 7.00
CA ASP A 371 9.29 -30.61 5.69
C ASP A 371 7.78 -30.89 5.75
N LEU A 372 7.07 -30.48 4.69
CA LEU A 372 5.62 -30.71 4.53
C LEU A 372 5.22 -32.20 4.72
N LYS A 373 6.12 -33.13 4.35
CA LYS A 373 5.88 -34.56 4.46
C LYS A 373 5.82 -35.04 5.91
N GLU A 374 6.55 -34.38 6.81
CA GLU A 374 6.66 -34.76 8.22
C GLU A 374 5.43 -34.34 9.03
N ILE A 375 4.78 -33.25 8.62
CA ILE A 375 3.59 -32.67 9.28
C ILE A 375 2.34 -33.55 9.10
N ASN A 376 2.24 -34.29 7.99
CA ASN A 376 1.08 -35.13 7.68
C ASN A 376 0.98 -36.42 8.52
N THR A 377 2.01 -36.73 9.31
CA THR A 377 2.08 -37.95 10.12
C THR A 377 1.61 -37.77 11.57
N GLN A 378 1.36 -36.53 12.03
CA GLN A 378 1.07 -36.22 13.44
C GLN A 378 -0.13 -35.26 13.67
N LEU A 379 -0.79 -34.81 12.60
CA LEU A 379 -2.03 -34.02 12.63
C LEU A 379 -3.16 -34.80 11.97
#